data_AF-A0A2T3J963-F1
#
_entry.id   AF-A0A2T3J963-F1
#
_cell.length_a   1.000
_cell.length_b   1.000
_cell.length_c   1.000
_cell.angle_alpha   90.00
_cell.angle_beta   90.00
_cell.angle_gamma   90.00
#
_symmetry.space_group_name_H-M   'P 1'
#
loop_
_entity.id
_entity.type
_entity.pdbx_description
1 polymer ?
#
loop_
_entity_poly.entity_id
_entity_poly.type
_entity_poly.pdbx_seq_one_letter_code
_entity_poly.pdbx_strand_id
1 'polypeptide(L)'
;MKELITLSFILLSLTGCVTKKIPVNPAAKNISKISEHSVNFLGCELLKTHTIQGAHPNNIEPELKNVTYKSGGNHFSIIEVLDTKKKRPSSVVAAIYQCGKSSDKAKISSEMTQLLPGAHMVKAISFAEIENSTCKLIGSHFVKETSPEAVMTNLANETYMMSGNRYQITKIISIQDGAPTSVYADIYRCKHKSAHF
;
A
#
# COMPACT_ATOMS: atom_id res chain seq x y z
N MET A 1 55.42 4.76 40.46
CA MET A 1 53.96 4.98 40.60
C MET A 1 53.35 5.79 39.45
N LYS A 2 53.98 6.87 38.95
CA LYS A 2 53.47 7.61 37.77
C LYS A 2 53.33 6.73 36.50
N GLU A 3 54.32 5.89 36.23
CA GLU A 3 54.35 4.94 35.09
C GLU A 3 53.20 3.90 35.12
N LEU A 4 52.75 3.49 36.30
CA LEU A 4 51.65 2.53 36.47
C LEU A 4 50.27 3.18 36.27
N ILE A 5 50.15 4.48 36.61
CA ILE A 5 48.92 5.25 36.44
C ILE A 5 48.69 5.57 34.95
N THR A 6 49.74 5.90 34.20
CA THR A 6 49.66 6.15 32.76
C THR A 6 49.31 4.88 31.98
N LEU A 7 49.88 3.73 32.35
CA LEU A 7 49.55 2.44 31.71
C LEU A 7 48.08 2.03 31.93
N SER A 8 47.55 2.27 33.13
CA SER A 8 46.14 1.98 33.47
C SER A 8 45.17 2.84 32.65
N PHE A 9 45.48 4.13 32.46
CA PHE A 9 44.65 5.04 31.66
C PHE A 9 44.63 4.66 30.16
N ILE A 10 45.75 4.15 29.64
CA ILE A 10 45.83 3.64 28.26
C ILE A 10 45.02 2.35 28.09
N LEU A 11 45.06 1.41 29.05
CA LEU A 11 44.23 0.21 28.97
C LEU A 11 42.71 0.53 29.03
N LEU A 12 42.30 1.49 29.86
CA LEU A 12 40.89 1.91 29.99
C LEU A 12 40.36 2.63 28.74
N SER A 13 41.23 3.28 27.96
CA SER A 13 40.85 3.95 26.71
C SER A 13 40.76 2.99 25.51
N LEU A 14 41.38 1.82 25.58
CA LEU A 14 41.31 0.77 24.54
C LEU A 14 40.05 -0.11 24.65
N THR A 15 39.38 -0.14 25.80
CA THR A 15 38.08 -0.82 25.99
C THR A 15 36.89 0.06 25.60
N GLY A 16 37.06 0.91 24.58
CA GLY A 16 35.93 1.63 23.98
C GLY A 16 34.86 0.61 23.58
N CYS A 17 33.62 0.80 24.05
CA CYS A 17 32.48 -0.01 23.66
C CYS A 17 32.16 0.17 22.17
N VAL A 18 32.95 -0.46 21.30
CA VAL A 18 32.74 -0.49 19.85
C VAL A 18 31.72 -1.58 19.56
N THR A 19 30.48 -1.20 19.30
CA THR A 19 29.47 -2.17 18.87
C THR A 19 29.86 -2.74 17.51
N LYS A 20 29.93 -4.08 17.40
CA LYS A 20 30.26 -4.78 16.15
C LYS A 20 29.26 -4.37 15.05
N LYS A 21 29.76 -3.94 13.88
CA LYS A 21 28.92 -3.62 12.73
C LYS A 21 28.26 -4.90 12.19
N ILE A 22 26.98 -4.80 11.84
CA ILE A 22 26.25 -5.88 11.18
C ILE A 22 26.44 -5.76 9.66
N PRO A 23 27.02 -6.77 8.98
CA PRO A 23 27.11 -6.76 7.52
C PRO A 23 25.75 -7.04 6.89
N VAL A 24 25.42 -6.34 5.81
CA VAL A 24 24.22 -6.63 5.00
C VAL A 24 24.53 -7.82 4.08
N ASN A 25 23.68 -8.84 4.11
CA ASN A 25 23.73 -9.97 3.19
C ASN A 25 23.68 -9.44 1.75
N PRO A 26 24.55 -9.89 0.83
CA PRO A 26 24.51 -9.48 -0.58
C PRO A 26 23.11 -9.54 -1.20
N ALA A 27 22.31 -10.56 -0.88
CA ALA A 27 20.95 -10.72 -1.38
C ALA A 27 19.93 -9.78 -0.71
N ALA A 28 20.26 -9.20 0.44
CA ALA A 28 19.44 -8.22 1.16
C ALA A 28 19.73 -6.77 0.75
N LYS A 29 20.69 -6.51 -0.14
CA LYS A 29 21.08 -5.14 -0.55
C LYS A 29 19.94 -4.37 -1.20
N ASN A 30 19.08 -5.06 -1.95
CA ASN A 30 17.96 -4.47 -2.67
C ASN A 30 16.73 -4.20 -1.79
N ILE A 31 16.77 -4.59 -0.51
CA ILE A 31 15.68 -4.34 0.41
C ILE A 31 15.69 -2.87 0.82
N SER A 32 14.53 -2.24 0.70
CA SER A 32 14.37 -0.82 0.97
C SER A 32 13.30 -0.56 2.02
N LYS A 33 13.48 0.58 2.71
CA LYS A 33 12.47 1.11 3.60
C LYS A 33 11.28 1.62 2.78
N ILE A 34 10.07 1.37 3.26
CA ILE A 34 8.82 1.84 2.66
C ILE A 34 8.04 2.72 3.65
N SER A 35 7.31 3.72 3.14
CA SER A 35 6.36 4.52 3.91
C SER A 35 5.00 3.83 3.99
N GLU A 36 4.23 4.13 5.02
CA GLU A 36 2.87 3.59 5.21
C GLU A 36 1.97 3.89 4.01
N HIS A 37 2.04 5.10 3.45
CA HIS A 37 1.31 5.46 2.23
C HIS A 37 1.66 4.53 1.05
N SER A 38 2.94 4.23 0.86
CA SER A 38 3.39 3.36 -0.23
C SER A 38 3.03 1.89 -0.01
N VAL A 39 2.90 1.43 1.24
CA VAL A 39 2.42 0.08 1.56
C VAL A 39 1.02 -0.15 0.99
N ASN A 40 0.12 0.82 1.21
CA ASN A 40 -1.26 0.75 0.71
C ASN A 40 -1.31 0.85 -0.82
N PHE A 41 -0.56 1.78 -1.40
CA PHE A 41 -0.55 2.01 -2.85
C PHE A 41 -0.02 0.80 -3.64
N LEU A 42 1.04 0.16 -3.14
CA LEU A 42 1.68 -0.99 -3.79
C LEU A 42 1.02 -2.33 -3.45
N GLY A 43 -0.06 -2.34 -2.65
CA GLY A 43 -0.77 -3.55 -2.27
C GLY A 43 0.12 -4.56 -1.55
N CYS A 44 0.96 -4.09 -0.63
CA CYS A 44 1.92 -4.95 0.05
C CYS A 44 1.26 -5.85 1.10
N GLU A 45 1.68 -7.11 1.16
CA GLU A 45 1.28 -8.04 2.22
C GLU A 45 2.21 -7.89 3.44
N LEU A 46 1.62 -7.73 4.63
CA LEU A 46 2.36 -7.79 5.88
C LEU A 46 2.73 -9.25 6.17
N LEU A 47 4.02 -9.56 6.14
CA LEU A 47 4.51 -10.90 6.45
C LEU A 47 4.62 -11.13 7.95
N LYS A 48 5.28 -10.20 8.64
CA LYS A 48 5.47 -10.25 10.10
C LYS A 48 5.94 -8.91 10.65
N THR A 49 5.92 -8.81 11.97
CA THR A 49 6.61 -7.77 12.72
C THR A 49 7.93 -8.28 13.28
N HIS A 50 8.87 -7.38 13.50
CA HIS A 50 10.17 -7.68 14.08
C HIS A 50 10.61 -6.55 15.01
N THR A 51 11.03 -6.92 16.21
CA THR A 51 11.48 -5.98 17.24
C THR A 51 12.98 -6.08 17.40
N ILE A 52 13.67 -4.94 17.32
CA ILE A 52 15.09 -4.80 17.64
C ILE A 52 15.19 -4.06 18.98
N GLN A 53 16.02 -4.55 19.89
CA GLN A 53 16.23 -3.96 21.21
C GLN A 53 17.71 -3.65 21.45
N GLY A 54 18.00 -2.45 21.95
CA GLY A 54 19.33 -2.06 22.46
C GLY A 54 20.45 -2.06 21.40
N ALA A 55 20.11 -2.00 20.12
CA ALA A 55 21.09 -2.02 19.04
C ALA A 55 21.77 -0.65 18.87
N HIS A 56 23.00 -0.66 18.34
CA HIS A 56 23.64 0.57 17.92
C HIS A 56 22.86 1.18 16.74
N PRO A 57 22.60 2.51 16.70
CA PRO A 57 21.77 3.10 15.64
C PRO A 57 22.23 2.85 14.20
N ASN A 58 23.54 2.63 14.00
CA ASN A 58 24.10 2.27 12.69
C ASN A 58 23.81 0.82 12.26
N ASN A 59 23.34 -0.03 13.16
CA ASN A 59 23.04 -1.44 12.91
C ASN A 59 21.56 -1.72 12.67
N ILE A 60 20.66 -0.79 13.02
CA ILE A 60 19.21 -0.94 12.84
C ILE A 60 18.88 -1.28 11.39
N GLU A 61 19.30 -0.45 10.43
CA GLU A 61 18.96 -0.66 9.02
C GLU A 61 19.62 -1.93 8.43
N PRO A 62 20.91 -2.22 8.66
CA PRO A 62 21.51 -3.48 8.22
C PRO A 62 20.79 -4.73 8.75
N GLU A 63 20.39 -4.71 10.02
CA GLU A 63 19.64 -5.79 10.64
C GLU A 63 18.27 -5.94 9.99
N LEU A 64 17.52 -4.85 9.84
CA LEU A 64 16.21 -4.86 9.18
C LEU A 64 16.28 -5.38 7.74
N LYS A 65 17.30 -5.02 6.97
CA LYS A 65 17.52 -5.58 5.61
C LYS A 65 17.70 -7.09 5.68
N ASN A 66 18.59 -7.57 6.55
CA ASN A 66 18.86 -8.99 6.68
C ASN A 66 17.63 -9.79 7.15
N VAL A 67 16.89 -9.27 8.12
CA VAL A 67 15.69 -9.93 8.65
C VAL A 67 14.58 -9.93 7.62
N THR A 68 14.37 -8.82 6.90
CA THR A 68 13.39 -8.73 5.81
C THR A 68 13.67 -9.78 4.73
N TYR A 69 14.93 -9.89 4.29
CA TYR A 69 15.35 -10.89 3.32
C TYR A 69 15.07 -12.31 3.80
N LYS A 70 15.51 -12.64 5.03
CA LYS A 70 15.32 -13.95 5.65
C LYS A 70 13.85 -14.32 5.82
N SER A 71 12.98 -13.32 5.92
CA SER A 71 11.53 -13.52 6.06
C SER A 71 10.83 -13.67 4.72
N GLY A 72 11.56 -13.60 3.60
CA GLY A 72 11.00 -13.66 2.26
C GLY A 72 10.34 -12.37 1.80
N GLY A 73 10.53 -11.26 2.52
CA GLY A 73 10.03 -9.94 2.17
C GLY A 73 11.03 -9.11 1.36
N ASN A 74 10.57 -8.01 0.77
CA ASN A 74 11.40 -7.08 0.00
C ASN A 74 11.37 -5.63 0.52
N HIS A 75 10.44 -5.30 1.43
CA HIS A 75 10.38 -3.99 2.06
C HIS A 75 10.18 -4.09 3.57
N PHE A 76 10.58 -3.04 4.29
CA PHE A 76 10.28 -2.90 5.72
C PHE A 76 9.87 -1.47 6.06
N SER A 77 9.09 -1.31 7.13
CA SER A 77 8.77 0.00 7.70
C SER A 77 8.96 -0.02 9.22
N ILE A 78 9.51 1.06 9.77
CA ILE A 78 9.61 1.22 11.22
C ILE A 78 8.28 1.82 11.67
N ILE A 79 7.49 1.03 12.39
CA ILE A 79 6.16 1.44 12.88
C ILE A 79 6.32 2.23 14.17
N GLU A 80 7.23 1.79 15.04
CA GLU A 80 7.41 2.37 16.37
C GLU A 80 8.90 2.42 16.74
N VAL A 81 9.31 3.50 17.40
CA VAL A 81 10.63 3.64 17.99
C VAL A 81 10.48 3.53 19.50
N LEU A 82 11.01 2.46 20.07
CA LEU A 82 10.88 2.17 21.51
C LEU A 82 11.93 2.92 22.34
N ASP A 83 13.13 3.09 21.79
CA ASP A 83 14.22 3.76 22.49
C ASP A 83 15.19 4.42 21.49
N THR A 84 15.89 5.45 21.96
CA THR A 84 16.87 6.20 21.17
C THR A 84 18.19 6.36 21.90
N LYS A 85 19.29 6.19 21.17
CA LYS A 85 20.65 6.51 21.61
C LYS A 85 21.16 7.73 20.86
N LYS A 86 21.47 8.80 21.58
CA LYS A 86 21.91 10.09 20.98
C LYS A 86 20.93 10.60 19.90
N LYS A 87 19.62 10.58 20.20
CA LYS A 87 18.51 10.97 19.30
C LYS A 87 18.37 10.10 18.03
N ARG A 88 19.05 8.96 17.96
CA ARG A 88 18.92 8.00 16.85
C ARG A 88 18.30 6.72 17.36
N PRO A 89 17.41 6.05 16.60
CA PRO A 89 16.76 4.83 17.07
C PRO A 89 17.78 3.76 17.49
N SER A 90 17.59 3.19 18.69
CA SER A 90 18.35 2.05 19.21
C SER A 90 17.47 0.83 19.44
N SER A 91 16.16 1.05 19.63
CA SER A 91 15.16 -0.02 19.72
C SER A 91 13.96 0.36 18.87
N VAL A 92 13.49 -0.54 18.01
CA VAL A 92 12.41 -0.29 17.06
C VAL A 92 11.52 -1.51 16.88
N VAL A 93 10.25 -1.27 16.58
CA VAL A 93 9.33 -2.27 16.01
C VAL A 93 9.19 -1.97 14.53
N ALA A 94 9.50 -2.96 13.69
CA ALA A 94 9.39 -2.85 12.25
C ALA A 94 8.40 -3.87 11.68
N ALA A 95 7.58 -3.45 10.72
CA ALA A 95 6.82 -4.34 9.87
C ALA A 95 7.65 -4.74 8.65
N ILE A 96 7.52 -6.01 8.27
CA ILE A 96 8.17 -6.61 7.11
C ILE A 96 7.10 -6.92 6.08
N TYR A 97 7.31 -6.42 4.87
CA TYR A 97 6.35 -6.47 3.79
C TYR A 97 6.90 -7.23 2.59
N GLN A 98 5.97 -7.83 1.86
CA GLN A 98 6.17 -8.27 0.49
C GLN A 98 5.30 -7.42 -0.44
N CYS A 99 5.94 -6.58 -1.25
CA CYS A 99 5.30 -5.78 -2.30
C CYS A 99 5.66 -6.33 -3.68
N GLY A 100 4.86 -6.10 -4.71
CA GLY A 100 5.26 -6.34 -6.11
C GLY A 100 5.51 -7.79 -6.53
N LYS A 101 5.47 -8.77 -5.61
CA LYS A 101 4.77 -10.00 -5.94
C LYS A 101 3.34 -9.54 -5.94
N SER A 102 2.78 -9.31 -7.13
CA SER A 102 1.36 -9.56 -7.28
C SER A 102 1.15 -10.85 -6.54
N SER A 103 0.46 -10.79 -5.42
CA SER A 103 -0.34 -11.91 -5.10
C SER A 103 -1.08 -12.15 -6.42
N ASP A 104 -0.94 -13.33 -6.99
CA ASP A 104 -2.00 -13.94 -7.77
C ASP A 104 -3.30 -14.07 -6.92
N LYS A 105 -3.35 -13.42 -5.74
CA LYS A 105 -4.51 -12.90 -5.01
C LYS A 105 -4.63 -11.36 -5.03
N ALA A 106 -4.31 -10.68 -6.13
CA ALA A 106 -5.44 -10.02 -6.76
C ALA A 106 -6.40 -11.17 -6.96
N LYS A 107 -7.37 -11.32 -6.05
CA LYS A 107 -8.66 -11.85 -6.48
C LYS A 107 -8.91 -11.03 -7.75
N ILE A 108 -8.57 -11.58 -8.92
CA ILE A 108 -9.56 -11.65 -9.97
C ILE A 108 -10.71 -12.26 -9.19
N SER A 109 -11.57 -11.39 -8.65
CA SER A 109 -12.86 -11.80 -8.17
C SER A 109 -13.53 -12.29 -9.44
N SER A 110 -13.23 -13.54 -9.79
CA SER A 110 -14.17 -14.43 -10.43
C SER A 110 -15.21 -14.89 -9.41
N GLU A 111 -15.30 -14.22 -8.25
CA GLU A 111 -16.63 -13.91 -7.73
C GLU A 111 -17.34 -13.23 -8.90
N MET A 112 -18.20 -13.99 -9.59
CA MET A 112 -19.21 -13.39 -10.45
C MET A 112 -19.87 -12.31 -9.61
N THR A 113 -19.46 -11.05 -9.77
CA THR A 113 -20.05 -9.95 -9.02
C THR A 113 -21.49 -9.93 -9.47
N GLN A 114 -22.39 -10.44 -8.64
CA GLN A 114 -23.80 -10.36 -8.93
C GLN A 114 -24.22 -8.90 -8.74
N LEU A 115 -25.11 -8.47 -9.62
CA LEU A 115 -25.65 -7.14 -9.54
C LEU A 115 -26.48 -7.01 -8.26
N LEU A 116 -26.24 -5.95 -7.47
CA LEU A 116 -27.00 -5.72 -6.25
C LEU A 116 -28.49 -5.50 -6.60
N PRO A 117 -29.42 -5.91 -5.71
CA PRO A 117 -30.83 -5.57 -5.85
C PRO A 117 -30.99 -4.04 -5.98
N GLY A 118 -31.49 -3.57 -7.12
CA GLY A 118 -31.64 -2.14 -7.45
C GLY A 118 -30.52 -1.53 -8.30
N ALA A 119 -29.33 -2.13 -8.37
CA ALA A 119 -28.25 -1.65 -9.23
C ALA A 119 -28.56 -1.81 -10.73
N HIS A 120 -29.57 -2.61 -11.09
CA HIS A 120 -30.02 -2.81 -12.48
C HIS A 120 -30.61 -1.54 -13.11
N MET A 121 -30.99 -0.58 -12.28
CA MET A 121 -31.48 0.74 -12.73
C MET A 121 -30.34 1.71 -13.07
N VAL A 122 -29.12 1.40 -12.66
CA VAL A 122 -27.93 2.19 -12.97
C VAL A 122 -27.56 1.99 -14.43
N LYS A 123 -27.27 3.09 -15.12
CA LYS A 123 -26.88 3.07 -16.54
C LYS A 123 -25.69 3.98 -16.78
N ALA A 124 -24.88 3.63 -17.77
CA ALA A 124 -23.90 4.57 -18.30
C ALA A 124 -24.61 5.82 -18.85
N ILE A 125 -23.94 6.98 -18.77
CA ILE A 125 -24.40 8.25 -19.35
C ILE A 125 -23.31 8.83 -20.23
N SER A 126 -23.72 9.46 -21.33
CA SER A 126 -22.81 10.20 -22.22
C SER A 126 -22.67 11.67 -21.82
N PHE A 127 -21.59 12.34 -22.25
CA PHE A 127 -21.39 13.78 -22.00
C PHE A 127 -22.57 14.62 -22.50
N ALA A 128 -23.10 14.32 -23.69
CA ALA A 128 -24.24 15.04 -24.27
C ALA A 128 -25.54 14.88 -23.44
N GLU A 129 -25.70 13.77 -22.74
CA GLU A 129 -26.85 13.57 -21.86
C GLU A 129 -26.67 14.26 -20.50
N ILE A 130 -25.45 14.33 -19.97
CA ILE A 130 -25.15 15.07 -18.73
C ILE A 130 -25.49 16.55 -18.90
N GLU A 131 -25.15 17.16 -20.04
CA GLU A 131 -25.44 18.57 -20.31
C GLU A 131 -26.96 18.83 -20.46
N ASN A 132 -27.69 17.85 -21.00
CA ASN A 132 -29.12 17.95 -21.25
C ASN A 132 -30.00 17.47 -20.09
N SER A 133 -29.41 16.92 -19.03
CA SER A 133 -30.15 16.43 -17.86
C SER A 133 -29.63 17.09 -16.59
N THR A 134 -30.53 17.28 -15.61
CA THR A 134 -30.13 17.83 -14.30
C THR A 134 -29.44 16.73 -13.49
N CYS A 135 -28.19 16.44 -13.84
CA CYS A 135 -27.31 15.50 -13.17
C CYS A 135 -26.37 16.25 -12.21
N LYS A 136 -26.30 15.78 -10.98
CA LYS A 136 -25.31 16.22 -10.00
C LYS A 136 -24.19 15.20 -9.92
N LEU A 137 -22.93 15.62 -10.06
CA LEU A 137 -21.77 14.79 -9.76
C LEU A 137 -21.75 14.49 -8.26
N ILE A 138 -21.73 13.21 -7.90
CA ILE A 138 -21.65 12.74 -6.51
C ILE A 138 -20.18 12.52 -6.13
N GLY A 139 -19.39 11.98 -7.05
CA GLY A 139 -17.97 11.72 -6.85
C GLY A 139 -17.40 10.89 -7.98
N SER A 140 -16.12 10.56 -7.87
CA SER A 140 -15.40 9.72 -8.81
C SER A 140 -14.95 8.44 -8.12
N HIS A 141 -14.98 7.33 -8.85
CA HIS A 141 -14.58 6.02 -8.36
C HIS A 141 -13.58 5.36 -9.31
N PHE A 142 -12.69 4.57 -8.74
CA PHE A 142 -11.68 3.81 -9.48
C PHE A 142 -11.94 2.31 -9.31
N VAL A 143 -12.25 1.65 -10.42
CA VAL A 143 -12.35 0.19 -10.46
C VAL A 143 -10.98 -0.37 -10.83
N LYS A 144 -10.38 -1.12 -9.89
CA LYS A 144 -9.04 -1.69 -10.03
C LYS A 144 -9.10 -3.13 -10.53
N GLU A 145 -8.34 -3.39 -11.60
CA GLU A 145 -7.84 -4.71 -12.05
C GLU A 145 -8.82 -5.87 -11.85
N THR A 146 -9.99 -5.76 -12.48
CA THR A 146 -11.04 -6.79 -12.45
C THR A 146 -11.18 -7.47 -13.81
N SER A 147 -11.94 -8.56 -13.89
CA SER A 147 -12.21 -9.21 -15.17
C SER A 147 -12.99 -8.25 -16.08
N PRO A 148 -12.77 -8.28 -17.41
CA PRO A 148 -13.46 -7.36 -18.30
C PRO A 148 -14.99 -7.41 -18.21
N GLU A 149 -15.53 -8.60 -17.94
CA GLU A 149 -16.96 -8.85 -17.75
C GLU A 149 -17.50 -8.24 -16.45
N ALA A 150 -16.67 -8.12 -15.40
CA ALA A 150 -17.08 -7.61 -14.09
C ALA A 150 -17.00 -6.08 -13.98
N VAL A 151 -16.27 -5.39 -14.86
CA VAL A 151 -16.10 -3.92 -14.80
C VAL A 151 -17.45 -3.20 -14.74
N MET A 152 -18.38 -3.57 -15.61
CA MET A 152 -19.68 -2.90 -15.69
C MET A 152 -20.55 -3.21 -14.48
N THR A 153 -20.53 -4.44 -13.98
CA THR A 153 -21.28 -4.81 -12.77
C THR A 153 -20.73 -4.13 -11.53
N ASN A 154 -19.42 -4.06 -11.38
CA ASN A 154 -18.77 -3.35 -10.28
C ASN A 154 -19.13 -1.86 -10.34
N LEU A 155 -19.04 -1.23 -11.52
CA LEU A 155 -19.46 0.17 -11.69
C LEU A 155 -20.94 0.38 -11.33
N ALA A 156 -21.84 -0.51 -11.74
CA ALA A 156 -23.25 -0.41 -11.42
C ALA A 156 -23.50 -0.52 -9.91
N ASN A 157 -22.85 -1.48 -9.25
CA ASN A 157 -22.95 -1.70 -7.81
C ASN A 157 -22.40 -0.51 -7.02
N GLU A 158 -21.19 -0.04 -7.34
CA GLU A 158 -20.55 1.11 -6.69
C GLU A 158 -21.36 2.39 -6.89
N THR A 159 -21.84 2.62 -8.11
CA THR A 159 -22.72 3.75 -8.40
C THR A 159 -23.97 3.72 -7.54
N TYR A 160 -24.60 2.55 -7.42
CA TYR A 160 -25.79 2.38 -6.58
C TYR A 160 -25.48 2.60 -5.09
N MET A 161 -24.38 2.04 -4.57
CA MET A 161 -23.95 2.23 -3.18
C MET A 161 -23.63 3.69 -2.86
N MET A 162 -23.06 4.43 -3.82
CA MET A 162 -22.83 5.86 -3.73
C MET A 162 -24.11 6.69 -3.92
N SER A 163 -25.28 6.06 -3.90
CA SER A 163 -26.59 6.69 -4.13
C SER A 163 -26.75 7.33 -5.51
N GLY A 164 -25.87 7.02 -6.47
CA GLY A 164 -25.99 7.42 -7.86
C GLY A 164 -26.96 6.57 -8.66
N ASN A 165 -27.30 7.05 -9.85
CA ASN A 165 -28.10 6.30 -10.81
C ASN A 165 -27.50 6.34 -12.23
N ARG A 166 -26.43 7.09 -12.44
CA ARG A 166 -25.68 7.15 -13.68
C ARG A 166 -24.19 7.16 -13.41
N TYR A 167 -23.39 6.59 -14.30
CA TYR A 167 -21.93 6.71 -14.27
C TYR A 167 -21.37 7.00 -15.65
N GLN A 168 -20.18 7.57 -15.68
CA GLN A 168 -19.45 7.83 -16.91
C GLN A 168 -18.00 7.41 -16.73
N ILE A 169 -17.51 6.54 -17.61
CA ILE A 169 -16.09 6.19 -17.62
C ILE A 169 -15.31 7.37 -18.19
N THR A 170 -14.46 7.98 -17.37
CA THR A 170 -13.65 9.15 -17.74
C THR A 170 -12.28 8.75 -18.28
N LYS A 171 -11.72 7.65 -17.78
CA LYS A 171 -10.40 7.17 -18.21
C LYS A 171 -10.28 5.66 -18.09
N ILE A 172 -9.77 5.01 -19.15
CA ILE A 172 -9.37 3.61 -19.12
C ILE A 172 -7.88 3.54 -18.74
N ILE A 173 -7.55 2.68 -17.78
CA ILE A 173 -6.19 2.56 -17.22
C ILE A 173 -5.50 1.30 -17.74
N SER A 174 -6.23 0.19 -17.82
CA SER A 174 -5.71 -1.08 -18.34
C SER A 174 -6.74 -1.77 -19.21
N ILE A 175 -6.25 -2.46 -20.22
CA ILE A 175 -7.02 -3.22 -21.20
C ILE A 175 -6.41 -4.61 -21.26
N GLN A 176 -7.27 -5.62 -21.29
CA GLN A 176 -6.89 -7.01 -21.54
C GLN A 176 -7.79 -7.54 -22.66
N ASP A 177 -7.20 -8.13 -23.70
CA ASP A 177 -7.92 -8.71 -24.84
C ASP A 177 -8.93 -7.75 -25.51
N GLY A 178 -8.60 -6.46 -25.54
CA GLY A 178 -9.43 -5.42 -26.15
C GLY A 178 -10.56 -4.88 -25.25
N ALA A 179 -10.72 -5.40 -24.03
CA ALA A 179 -11.72 -4.96 -23.08
C ALA A 179 -11.09 -4.32 -21.82
N PRO A 180 -11.70 -3.27 -21.24
CA PRO A 180 -11.12 -2.58 -20.10
C PRO A 180 -11.13 -3.48 -18.86
N THR A 181 -10.04 -3.45 -18.08
CA THR A 181 -9.91 -4.16 -16.80
C THR A 181 -9.76 -3.22 -15.61
N SER A 182 -9.37 -1.96 -15.86
CA SER A 182 -9.32 -0.90 -14.85
C SER A 182 -9.79 0.42 -15.45
N VAL A 183 -10.68 1.12 -14.74
CA VAL A 183 -11.28 2.37 -15.21
C VAL A 183 -11.51 3.37 -14.07
N TYR A 184 -11.37 4.65 -14.38
CA TYR A 184 -11.94 5.75 -13.59
C TYR A 184 -13.32 6.08 -14.14
N ALA A 185 -14.28 6.25 -13.24
CA ALA A 185 -15.62 6.66 -13.59
C ALA A 185 -16.14 7.75 -12.65
N ASP A 186 -16.83 8.73 -13.22
CA ASP A 186 -17.58 9.72 -12.50
C ASP A 186 -19.01 9.24 -12.27
N ILE A 187 -19.52 9.44 -11.06
CA ILE A 187 -20.82 8.96 -10.62
C ILE A 187 -21.77 10.13 -10.43
N TYR A 188 -22.95 10.02 -11.01
CA TYR A 188 -23.96 11.07 -11.05
C TYR A 188 -25.29 10.63 -10.43
N ARG A 189 -25.96 11.60 -9.80
CA ARG A 189 -27.38 11.54 -9.48
C ARG A 189 -28.13 12.42 -10.46
N CYS A 190 -28.83 11.80 -11.39
CA CYS A 190 -29.72 12.48 -12.31
C CYS A 190 -31.16 12.40 -11.80
N LYS A 191 -31.92 13.49 -11.88
CA LYS A 191 -33.36 13.42 -11.58
C LYS A 191 -34.02 12.43 -12.54
N HIS A 192 -34.85 11.53 -12.00
CA HIS A 192 -35.69 10.70 -12.85
C HIS A 192 -36.60 11.65 -13.64
N LYS A 193 -36.59 11.54 -14.98
CA LYS A 193 -37.73 12.02 -15.76
C LYS A 193 -38.87 11.07 -15.40
N SER A 194 -39.64 11.42 -14.37
CA SER A 194 -40.94 10.80 -14.17
C SER A 194 -41.71 11.02 -15.46
N ALA A 195 -42.06 9.94 -16.15
CA ALA A 195 -43.07 10.03 -17.19
C ALA A 195 -44.32 10.56 -16.47
N HIS A 196 -44.70 11.80 -16.78
CA HIS A 196 -46.07 12.22 -16.56
C HIS A 196 -46.92 11.26 -17.39
N PHE A 197 -47.66 10.37 -16.71
CA PHE A 197 -48.81 9.71 -17.30
C PHE A 197 -49.96 10.71 -17.37
#